data_AF-A0A3A5VX54-F1
#
_entry.id   AF-A0A3A5VX54-F1
#
_cell.length_a   1.000
_cell.length_b   1.000
_cell.length_c   1.000
_cell.angle_alpha   90.00
_cell.angle_beta   90.00
_cell.angle_gamma   90.00
#
_symmetry.space_group_name_H-M   'P 1'
#
loop_
_entity.id
_entity.type
_entity.pdbx_description
1 polymer ?
#
loop_
_entity_poly.entity_id
_entity_poly.type
_entity_poly.pdbx_seq_one_letter_code
_entity_poly.pdbx_strand_id
1 'polypeptide(L)'
;DVSTVDSNGCSWSQRDDDGDLVLNAQDDCPGTIVGALVDEFGCSNEQKDSDSDGMNDAIDPCPFSPNLIDYDGDGCSDSEDWDDDNDSVPDYDDECPKGIIGVHVADLDSDGCSDLEDLDTDGDGLSNLQEEQIGTDPRNPDSDSDSYKDGFDAFPLDPLEWSDTDGDGCGDNSDEFPFNPEECIDTDEDGVGDNGDAFPADEQEWADWDSDNVGDNSDDCPNEYGLSLIPLGCPDRDGDGIADSVDVFPSNVDEWSDGDGDGYGDNGDVFPQDSSEWYDSDNDTFGDNIDAFPLNSSEWYDTDSDGVGDNLDAFVNDSTEWLDSDGDGCGDNADVWPYDASECYDQDFDGVGNNADAFPESALEWLDSDGDGLGDNADVFPFDKDAKYDSDGDGVADSNDWFPQQAGMDSLFDLGWRIALGLTALGLIVLFIQNRSKPGPDDLDKEWMQHQEEYESNVVDNRPVAAPSFDDFK
;
A
#
# COMPACT_ATOMS: atom_id res chain seq x y z
N ASP A 1 86.09 -97.40 54.79
CA ASP A 1 86.24 -98.73 55.41
C ASP A 1 84.97 -98.97 56.21
N VAL A 2 84.14 -99.91 55.75
CA VAL A 2 82.86 -100.28 56.37
C VAL A 2 83.17 -101.31 57.47
N SER A 3 83.68 -100.84 58.60
CA SER A 3 83.90 -101.70 59.78
C SER A 3 83.97 -100.99 61.14
N THR A 4 83.60 -99.71 61.25
CA THR A 4 83.46 -99.06 62.56
C THR A 4 82.05 -99.27 63.11
N VAL A 5 81.87 -100.34 63.86
CA VAL A 5 80.73 -100.44 64.77
C VAL A 5 80.92 -99.45 65.93
N ASP A 6 79.83 -98.83 66.40
CA ASP A 6 79.88 -97.93 67.56
C ASP A 6 80.16 -98.69 68.87
N SER A 7 80.14 -97.98 70.00
CA SER A 7 80.34 -98.60 71.32
C SER A 7 79.29 -99.65 71.70
N ASN A 8 78.17 -99.71 70.98
CA ASN A 8 77.08 -100.67 71.17
C ASN A 8 77.12 -101.81 70.13
N GLY A 9 78.06 -101.79 69.18
CA GLY A 9 78.18 -102.80 68.14
C GLY A 9 77.32 -102.54 66.89
N CYS A 10 76.68 -101.38 66.78
CA CYS A 10 75.86 -101.01 65.62
C CYS A 10 76.72 -100.43 64.50
N SER A 11 76.52 -100.93 63.27
CA SER A 11 77.13 -100.34 62.05
C SER A 11 76.51 -98.98 61.72
N TRP A 12 77.16 -98.16 60.87
CA TRP A 12 76.64 -96.85 60.46
C TRP A 12 75.17 -96.94 60.00
N SER A 13 74.83 -97.95 59.19
CA SER A 13 73.47 -98.22 58.72
C SER A 13 72.44 -98.60 59.78
N GLN A 14 72.86 -98.92 61.01
CA GLN A 14 71.99 -99.35 62.12
C GLN A 14 71.89 -98.30 63.23
N ARG A 15 72.50 -97.13 63.02
CA ARG A 15 72.43 -95.99 63.93
C ARG A 15 71.40 -95.00 63.41
N ASP A 16 70.98 -94.12 64.30
CA ASP A 16 70.17 -92.93 64.07
C ASP A 16 71.02 -91.79 64.68
N ASP A 17 71.70 -91.03 63.83
CA ASP A 17 72.77 -90.12 64.24
C ASP A 17 72.27 -88.72 64.63
N ASP A 18 71.13 -88.31 64.11
CA ASP A 18 70.44 -87.05 64.36
C ASP A 18 69.21 -87.20 65.27
N GLY A 19 68.84 -88.44 65.63
CA GLY A 19 67.91 -88.75 66.71
C GLY A 19 66.45 -88.53 66.34
N ASP A 20 66.13 -88.64 65.06
CA ASP A 20 64.80 -88.43 64.49
C ASP A 20 63.94 -89.72 64.43
N LEU A 21 64.49 -90.83 64.93
CA LEU A 21 63.91 -92.17 64.99
C LEU A 21 63.97 -92.95 63.66
N VAL A 22 64.64 -92.43 62.64
CA VAL A 22 64.94 -93.11 61.38
C VAL A 22 66.41 -93.52 61.37
N LEU A 23 66.68 -94.77 60.97
CA LEU A 23 68.06 -95.24 60.94
C LEU A 23 68.77 -94.65 59.71
N ASN A 24 70.04 -94.27 59.82
CA ASN A 24 70.90 -93.72 58.77
C ASN A 24 70.86 -94.46 57.41
N ALA A 25 70.47 -95.75 57.37
CA ALA A 25 70.35 -96.50 56.11
C ALA A 25 69.04 -96.25 55.34
N GLN A 26 68.07 -95.65 56.02
CA GLN A 26 66.70 -95.37 55.57
C GLN A 26 66.36 -93.89 55.72
N ASP A 27 67.27 -93.11 56.31
CA ASP A 27 67.19 -91.67 56.47
C ASP A 27 67.81 -91.00 55.23
N ASP A 28 66.95 -90.31 54.48
CA ASP A 28 67.30 -89.55 53.29
C ASP A 28 67.66 -88.08 53.64
N CYS A 29 67.39 -87.64 54.87
CA CYS A 29 67.55 -86.26 55.35
C CYS A 29 68.44 -86.15 56.60
N PRO A 30 69.73 -86.51 56.52
CA PRO A 30 70.61 -86.52 57.68
C PRO A 30 70.81 -85.14 58.28
N GLY A 31 70.76 -85.05 59.61
CA GLY A 31 70.92 -83.81 60.36
C GLY A 31 69.59 -83.13 60.72
N THR A 32 68.49 -83.87 60.72
CA THR A 32 67.19 -83.37 61.16
C THR A 32 67.25 -82.93 62.61
N ILE A 33 66.58 -81.81 62.94
CA ILE A 33 66.60 -81.28 64.29
C ILE A 33 65.95 -82.30 65.24
N VAL A 34 66.69 -82.72 66.27
CA VAL A 34 66.21 -83.66 67.30
C VAL A 34 64.82 -83.25 67.82
N GLY A 35 63.82 -84.10 67.58
CA GLY A 35 62.43 -83.88 68.02
C GLY A 35 61.52 -83.15 67.02
N ALA A 36 62.00 -82.83 65.82
CA ALA A 36 61.15 -82.42 64.70
C ALA A 36 60.20 -83.55 64.28
N LEU A 37 59.07 -83.19 63.67
CA LEU A 37 58.19 -84.17 63.04
C LEU A 37 58.80 -84.54 61.69
N VAL A 38 59.20 -85.80 61.56
CA VAL A 38 59.78 -86.36 60.33
C VAL A 38 58.84 -87.35 59.67
N ASP A 39 58.97 -87.49 58.36
CA ASP A 39 58.27 -88.54 57.61
C ASP A 39 58.96 -89.91 57.72
N GLU A 40 58.55 -90.88 56.90
CA GLU A 40 59.11 -92.23 56.91
C GLU A 40 60.57 -92.31 56.42
N PHE A 41 61.11 -91.22 55.86
CA PHE A 41 62.47 -91.10 55.33
C PHE A 41 63.36 -90.19 56.20
N GLY A 42 62.91 -89.77 57.39
CA GLY A 42 63.69 -88.92 58.29
C GLY A 42 63.64 -87.42 57.96
N CYS A 43 62.81 -87.03 56.98
CA CYS A 43 62.76 -85.65 56.51
C CYS A 43 61.72 -84.81 57.26
N SER A 44 62.15 -83.70 57.86
CA SER A 44 61.25 -82.66 58.38
C SER A 44 60.77 -81.70 57.27
N ASN A 45 59.71 -80.93 57.53
CA ASN A 45 59.21 -79.95 56.56
C ASN A 45 60.22 -78.82 56.31
N GLU A 46 61.09 -78.49 57.27
CA GLU A 46 62.14 -77.48 57.10
C GLU A 46 63.28 -77.93 56.17
N GLN A 47 63.40 -79.23 55.91
CA GLN A 47 64.41 -79.82 55.01
C GLN A 47 63.84 -80.23 53.66
N LYS A 48 62.51 -80.34 53.54
CA LYS A 48 61.83 -80.69 52.31
C LYS A 48 61.49 -79.44 51.52
N ASP A 49 61.55 -79.61 50.21
CA ASP A 49 61.19 -78.65 49.18
C ASP A 49 60.51 -79.51 48.10
N SER A 50 59.22 -79.75 48.30
CA SER A 50 58.46 -80.82 47.67
C SER A 50 58.18 -80.57 46.18
N ASP A 51 58.20 -79.32 45.73
CA ASP A 51 58.06 -78.91 44.32
C ASP A 51 59.31 -78.25 43.73
N SER A 52 60.36 -78.07 44.53
CA SER A 52 61.67 -77.54 44.11
C SER A 52 61.64 -76.06 43.69
N ASP A 53 60.82 -75.25 44.37
CA ASP A 53 60.69 -73.80 44.19
C ASP A 53 61.81 -72.98 44.89
N GLY A 54 62.43 -73.56 45.91
CA GLY A 54 63.45 -72.92 46.72
C GLY A 54 62.94 -72.36 48.06
N MET A 55 61.64 -72.43 48.34
CA MET A 55 61.07 -72.40 49.68
C MET A 55 61.16 -73.82 50.28
N ASN A 56 60.95 -73.96 51.58
CA ASN A 56 60.84 -75.29 52.20
C ASN A 56 59.40 -75.49 52.67
N ASP A 57 58.95 -76.75 52.73
CA ASP A 57 57.58 -77.14 53.07
C ASP A 57 57.07 -76.59 54.43
N ALA A 58 57.94 -76.01 55.27
CA ALA A 58 57.55 -75.38 56.53
C ALA A 58 57.23 -73.88 56.44
N ILE A 59 57.73 -73.17 55.41
CA ILE A 59 57.49 -71.74 55.19
C ILE A 59 56.76 -71.46 53.87
N ASP A 60 56.80 -72.41 52.95
CA ASP A 60 56.12 -72.36 51.67
C ASP A 60 54.58 -72.39 51.88
N PRO A 61 53.84 -71.36 51.47
CA PRO A 61 52.38 -71.35 51.51
C PRO A 61 51.76 -72.42 50.61
N CYS A 62 52.45 -72.82 49.54
CA CYS A 62 52.02 -73.79 48.54
C CYS A 62 53.05 -74.92 48.28
N PRO A 63 53.34 -75.81 49.26
CA PRO A 63 54.44 -76.81 49.20
C PRO A 63 54.41 -77.86 48.08
N PHE A 64 53.41 -77.83 47.21
CA PHE A 64 53.27 -78.80 46.11
C PHE A 64 52.91 -78.11 44.80
N SER A 65 53.01 -76.78 44.73
CA SER A 65 52.59 -75.99 43.57
C SER A 65 53.67 -76.00 42.49
N PRO A 66 53.31 -76.10 41.21
CA PRO A 66 54.30 -76.10 40.14
C PRO A 66 54.79 -74.67 39.83
N ASN A 67 56.09 -74.42 39.93
CA ASN A 67 56.79 -73.15 39.61
C ASN A 67 56.75 -72.67 38.14
N LEU A 68 55.58 -72.65 37.52
CA LEU A 68 55.42 -72.29 36.11
C LEU A 68 55.40 -70.78 35.94
N ILE A 69 54.61 -70.09 36.77
CA ILE A 69 54.43 -68.64 36.84
C ILE A 69 54.03 -68.34 38.29
N ASP A 70 54.78 -67.44 38.92
CA ASP A 70 54.67 -67.00 40.32
C ASP A 70 55.04 -65.50 40.27
N TYR A 71 54.03 -64.64 40.34
CA TYR A 71 54.16 -63.20 40.06
C TYR A 71 54.92 -62.46 41.18
N ASP A 72 54.64 -62.77 42.44
CA ASP A 72 55.24 -62.11 43.60
C ASP A 72 56.42 -62.85 44.24
N GLY A 73 56.62 -64.12 43.91
CA GLY A 73 57.71 -64.94 44.39
C GLY A 73 57.47 -65.62 45.74
N ASP A 74 56.22 -65.87 46.15
CA ASP A 74 55.88 -66.43 47.46
C ASP A 74 55.89 -67.97 47.53
N GLY A 75 56.05 -68.64 46.39
CA GLY A 75 56.06 -70.10 46.25
C GLY A 75 54.75 -70.69 45.71
N CYS A 76 53.68 -69.89 45.62
CA CYS A 76 52.44 -70.26 44.96
C CYS A 76 52.47 -69.94 43.46
N SER A 77 51.89 -70.81 42.64
CA SER A 77 51.66 -70.46 41.23
C SER A 77 50.43 -69.58 41.07
N ASP A 78 50.45 -68.64 40.13
CA ASP A 78 49.34 -67.71 39.79
C ASP A 78 47.96 -68.36 39.52
N SER A 79 47.92 -69.70 39.38
CA SER A 79 46.67 -70.44 39.15
C SER A 79 46.06 -71.05 40.41
N GLU A 80 46.84 -71.07 41.49
CA GLU A 80 46.51 -71.66 42.79
C GLU A 80 46.64 -70.64 43.92
N ASP A 81 47.38 -69.55 43.68
CA ASP A 81 47.41 -68.33 44.48
C ASP A 81 46.12 -67.53 44.33
N TRP A 82 45.74 -66.81 45.39
CA TRP A 82 44.53 -65.98 45.46
C TRP A 82 44.84 -64.49 45.58
N ASP A 83 46.11 -64.11 45.68
CA ASP A 83 46.61 -62.75 45.86
C ASP A 83 47.98 -62.67 45.15
N ASP A 84 47.93 -62.64 43.82
CA ASP A 84 49.08 -62.84 42.94
C ASP A 84 50.19 -61.78 43.14
N ASP A 85 49.86 -60.60 43.68
CA ASP A 85 50.83 -59.54 43.99
C ASP A 85 51.06 -59.28 45.50
N ASN A 86 50.44 -60.10 46.36
CA ASN A 86 50.55 -60.09 47.81
C ASN A 86 50.27 -58.72 48.47
N ASP A 87 49.33 -57.95 47.91
CA ASP A 87 48.95 -56.64 48.42
C ASP A 87 47.87 -56.69 49.52
N SER A 88 47.38 -57.89 49.85
CA SER A 88 46.31 -58.22 50.80
C SER A 88 44.88 -58.05 50.27
N VAL A 89 44.69 -57.76 48.99
CA VAL A 89 43.41 -57.79 48.28
C VAL A 89 43.40 -59.01 47.36
N PRO A 90 42.45 -59.95 47.53
CA PRO A 90 42.43 -61.14 46.68
C PRO A 90 42.09 -60.80 45.23
N ASP A 91 42.68 -61.51 44.26
CA ASP A 91 42.53 -61.34 42.80
C ASP A 91 41.09 -61.15 42.29
N TYR A 92 40.08 -61.69 42.99
CA TYR A 92 38.68 -61.62 42.56
C TYR A 92 37.96 -60.35 43.04
N ASP A 93 38.52 -59.68 44.05
CA ASP A 93 38.09 -58.40 44.61
C ASP A 93 39.09 -57.27 44.25
N ASP A 94 40.10 -57.58 43.43
CA ASP A 94 41.18 -56.67 42.99
C ASP A 94 41.03 -56.33 41.49
N GLU A 95 41.04 -55.05 41.14
CA GLU A 95 41.01 -54.59 39.74
C GLU A 95 42.41 -54.65 39.09
N CYS A 96 43.47 -54.77 39.90
CA CYS A 96 44.86 -54.98 39.50
C CYS A 96 45.48 -56.27 40.08
N PRO A 97 44.94 -57.48 39.79
CA PRO A 97 45.44 -58.74 40.38
C PRO A 97 46.93 -59.05 40.18
N LYS A 98 47.61 -58.34 39.27
CA LYS A 98 49.05 -58.45 39.01
C LYS A 98 49.67 -57.07 39.01
N GLY A 99 49.36 -56.30 40.04
CA GLY A 99 49.75 -54.92 40.21
C GLY A 99 51.18 -54.79 40.74
N ILE A 100 51.46 -53.67 41.39
CA ILE A 100 52.70 -53.46 42.12
C ILE A 100 52.71 -54.41 43.32
N ILE A 101 53.74 -55.24 43.44
CA ILE A 101 53.83 -56.21 44.54
C ILE A 101 53.84 -55.52 45.93
N GLY A 102 52.93 -55.96 46.80
CA GLY A 102 52.85 -55.67 48.23
C GLY A 102 51.97 -54.47 48.62
N VAL A 103 51.39 -54.52 49.82
CA VAL A 103 50.37 -53.59 50.33
C VAL A 103 50.57 -52.10 49.98
N HIS A 104 49.57 -51.53 49.31
CA HIS A 104 49.54 -50.11 48.92
C HIS A 104 48.92 -49.21 50.00
N VAL A 105 49.32 -47.93 49.99
CA VAL A 105 48.76 -46.89 50.88
C VAL A 105 48.04 -45.78 50.13
N ALA A 106 48.19 -45.77 48.81
CA ALA A 106 47.55 -44.83 47.89
C ALA A 106 46.72 -45.69 46.94
N ASP A 107 45.46 -45.83 47.32
CA ASP A 107 44.38 -46.58 46.70
C ASP A 107 43.13 -45.77 47.09
N LEU A 108 42.68 -44.91 46.18
CA LEU A 108 41.71 -43.85 46.46
C LEU A 108 40.27 -44.40 46.53
N ASP A 109 39.93 -45.36 45.69
CA ASP A 109 38.59 -45.95 45.61
C ASP A 109 38.48 -47.32 46.33
N SER A 110 39.62 -47.86 46.78
CA SER A 110 39.73 -49.11 47.56
C SER A 110 39.42 -50.37 46.76
N ASP A 111 39.84 -50.41 45.50
CA ASP A 111 39.63 -51.53 44.56
C ASP A 111 40.79 -52.53 44.47
N GLY A 112 41.89 -52.31 45.22
CA GLY A 112 43.11 -53.14 45.19
C GLY A 112 44.20 -52.60 44.27
N CYS A 113 43.89 -51.69 43.36
CA CYS A 113 44.90 -51.03 42.55
C CYS A 113 45.64 -49.94 43.34
N SER A 114 46.94 -49.82 43.11
CA SER A 114 47.64 -48.60 43.48
C SER A 114 47.26 -47.43 42.56
N ASP A 115 47.03 -46.23 43.10
CA ASP A 115 46.81 -44.97 42.34
C ASP A 115 47.82 -44.72 41.18
N LEU A 116 48.99 -45.37 41.21
CA LEU A 116 50.06 -45.21 40.19
C LEU A 116 49.86 -46.07 38.94
N GLU A 117 49.13 -47.17 39.06
CA GLU A 117 48.86 -48.12 37.99
C GLU A 117 47.38 -48.25 37.64
N ASP A 118 46.53 -47.80 38.56
CA ASP A 118 45.09 -47.68 38.39
C ASP A 118 44.74 -46.85 37.14
N LEU A 119 43.77 -47.36 36.39
CA LEU A 119 43.26 -46.73 35.19
C LEU A 119 42.02 -45.87 35.43
N ASP A 120 41.36 -45.99 36.59
CA ASP A 120 40.15 -45.26 37.03
C ASP A 120 40.30 -44.93 38.52
N THR A 121 41.15 -43.93 38.84
CA THR A 121 41.68 -43.74 40.21
C THR A 121 40.60 -43.48 41.27
N ASP A 122 39.41 -43.03 40.90
CA ASP A 122 38.32 -42.75 41.83
C ASP A 122 37.09 -43.66 41.65
N GLY A 123 37.21 -44.68 40.80
CA GLY A 123 36.26 -45.77 40.63
C GLY A 123 34.88 -45.28 40.21
N ASP A 124 34.84 -44.27 39.33
CA ASP A 124 33.61 -43.60 38.94
C ASP A 124 33.01 -44.09 37.61
N GLY A 125 33.78 -44.91 36.88
CA GLY A 125 33.39 -45.50 35.60
C GLY A 125 34.04 -44.83 34.39
N LEU A 126 34.82 -43.75 34.57
CA LEU A 126 35.69 -43.19 33.54
C LEU A 126 37.15 -43.51 33.83
N SER A 127 37.87 -43.94 32.80
CA SER A 127 39.33 -44.02 32.95
C SER A 127 39.94 -42.62 33.08
N ASN A 128 41.06 -42.53 33.79
CA ASN A 128 41.93 -41.36 33.91
C ASN A 128 42.19 -40.66 32.55
N LEU A 129 42.26 -41.43 31.46
CA LEU A 129 42.44 -40.92 30.10
C LEU A 129 41.14 -40.33 29.50
N GLN A 130 39.98 -40.92 29.79
CA GLN A 130 38.68 -40.38 29.37
C GLN A 130 38.38 -39.07 30.10
N GLU A 131 38.66 -39.02 31.40
CA GLU A 131 38.49 -37.81 32.20
C GLU A 131 39.36 -36.66 31.71
N GLU A 132 40.63 -36.92 31.39
CA GLU A 132 41.49 -35.91 30.74
C GLU A 132 40.90 -35.41 29.40
N GLN A 133 40.16 -36.27 28.68
CA GLN A 133 39.55 -35.90 27.40
C GLN A 133 38.28 -35.04 27.57
N ILE A 134 37.46 -35.32 28.57
CA ILE A 134 36.20 -34.59 28.80
C ILE A 134 36.35 -33.42 29.77
N GLY A 135 37.46 -33.36 30.52
CA GLY A 135 37.82 -32.25 31.40
C GLY A 135 37.46 -32.44 32.88
N THR A 136 37.05 -33.64 33.28
CA THR A 136 36.81 -34.04 34.68
C THR A 136 38.12 -34.30 35.43
N ASP A 137 38.06 -34.43 36.76
CA ASP A 137 39.24 -34.60 37.62
C ASP A 137 39.44 -36.08 38.01
N PRO A 138 40.53 -36.76 37.56
CA PRO A 138 40.81 -38.18 37.79
C PRO A 138 41.00 -38.67 39.21
N ARG A 139 40.63 -37.87 40.20
CA ARG A 139 40.74 -38.18 41.63
C ARG A 139 39.51 -37.68 42.38
N ASN A 140 38.47 -37.29 41.66
CA ASN A 140 37.24 -36.77 42.20
C ASN A 140 36.07 -37.35 41.39
N PRO A 141 35.34 -38.34 41.94
CA PRO A 141 34.36 -39.14 41.21
C PRO A 141 33.06 -38.38 40.87
N ASP A 142 33.03 -37.06 41.05
CA ASP A 142 31.88 -36.16 40.88
C ASP A 142 32.45 -34.73 40.75
N SER A 143 32.83 -34.39 39.52
CA SER A 143 33.62 -33.20 39.18
C SER A 143 32.90 -31.88 39.42
N ASP A 144 31.60 -31.82 39.20
CA ASP A 144 30.77 -30.62 39.38
C ASP A 144 29.97 -30.60 40.70
N SER A 145 30.03 -31.70 41.47
CA SER A 145 29.43 -31.86 42.79
C SER A 145 27.90 -31.84 42.81
N ASP A 146 27.27 -32.40 41.79
CA ASP A 146 25.82 -32.48 41.65
C ASP A 146 25.21 -33.78 42.24
N SER A 147 26.06 -34.72 42.66
CA SER A 147 25.78 -36.07 43.22
C SER A 147 25.68 -37.21 42.21
N TYR A 148 25.85 -36.94 40.91
CA TYR A 148 26.05 -37.94 39.88
C TYR A 148 27.55 -38.10 39.62
N LYS A 149 27.97 -39.35 39.38
CA LYS A 149 29.38 -39.64 39.12
C LYS A 149 29.72 -39.35 37.67
N ASP A 150 30.92 -38.90 37.36
CA ASP A 150 31.27 -38.44 36.01
C ASP A 150 31.05 -39.56 34.97
N GLY A 151 31.34 -40.82 35.32
CA GLY A 151 31.09 -41.98 34.44
C GLY A 151 29.62 -42.36 34.21
N PHE A 152 28.70 -41.79 34.97
CA PHE A 152 27.25 -42.03 34.84
C PHE A 152 26.45 -40.75 34.56
N ASP A 153 27.14 -39.63 34.43
CA ASP A 153 26.59 -38.32 34.17
C ASP A 153 26.76 -37.97 32.67
N ALA A 154 25.67 -37.54 32.03
CA ALA A 154 25.71 -37.09 30.64
C ALA A 154 26.42 -35.72 30.47
N PHE A 155 26.43 -34.89 31.53
CA PHE A 155 27.06 -33.58 31.61
C PHE A 155 27.94 -33.43 32.87
N PRO A 156 29.06 -34.16 33.00
CA PRO A 156 29.91 -34.20 34.21
C PRO A 156 30.57 -32.89 34.68
N LEU A 157 30.28 -31.78 34.01
CA LEU A 157 30.84 -30.46 34.28
C LEU A 157 29.76 -29.39 34.48
N ASP A 158 28.48 -29.75 34.34
CA ASP A 158 27.35 -28.86 34.56
C ASP A 158 26.49 -29.35 35.72
N PRO A 159 26.59 -28.75 36.91
CA PRO A 159 25.90 -29.24 38.11
C PRO A 159 24.39 -29.02 38.10
N LEU A 160 23.83 -28.56 36.99
CA LEU A 160 22.40 -28.41 36.76
C LEU A 160 21.83 -29.48 35.82
N GLU A 161 22.67 -30.30 35.19
CA GLU A 161 22.27 -31.29 34.19
C GLU A 161 23.00 -32.61 34.42
N TRP A 162 22.29 -33.73 34.44
CA TRP A 162 22.91 -35.06 34.64
C TRP A 162 22.41 -36.15 33.65
N SER A 163 21.39 -35.83 32.87
CA SER A 163 20.66 -36.78 32.03
C SER A 163 20.31 -36.14 30.70
N ASP A 164 20.45 -36.91 29.62
CA ASP A 164 20.10 -36.56 28.24
C ASP A 164 19.29 -37.74 27.68
N THR A 165 17.96 -37.64 27.75
CA THR A 165 17.09 -38.78 27.50
C THR A 165 17.03 -39.16 26.02
N ASP A 166 17.17 -38.21 25.10
CA ASP A 166 17.07 -38.45 23.66
C ASP A 166 18.41 -38.34 22.91
N GLY A 167 19.46 -37.83 23.56
CA GLY A 167 20.84 -37.86 23.09
C GLY A 167 21.20 -36.71 22.18
N ASP A 168 20.54 -35.56 22.29
CA ASP A 168 20.79 -34.39 21.44
C ASP A 168 21.84 -33.40 21.99
N GLY A 169 22.28 -33.61 23.23
CA GLY A 169 23.26 -32.79 23.91
C GLY A 169 22.68 -31.62 24.70
N CYS A 170 21.35 -31.56 24.87
CA CYS A 170 20.67 -30.72 25.82
C CYS A 170 20.27 -31.54 27.05
N GLY A 171 20.42 -30.96 28.24
CA GLY A 171 20.15 -31.70 29.48
C GLY A 171 18.67 -31.67 29.83
N ASP A 172 18.14 -32.80 30.29
CA ASP A 172 16.71 -33.00 30.59
C ASP A 172 16.09 -31.93 31.52
N ASN A 173 16.88 -31.19 32.32
CA ASN A 173 16.35 -30.14 33.20
C ASN A 173 16.16 -28.78 32.51
N SER A 174 16.93 -28.50 31.46
CA SER A 174 16.82 -27.28 30.65
C SER A 174 16.17 -27.50 29.31
N ASP A 175 16.13 -28.74 28.84
CA ASP A 175 15.47 -29.13 27.61
C ASP A 175 13.94 -29.05 27.74
N GLU A 176 13.33 -28.23 26.88
CA GLU A 176 11.88 -28.07 26.80
C GLU A 176 11.20 -29.26 26.10
N PHE A 177 11.97 -30.04 25.34
CA PHE A 177 11.53 -31.23 24.63
C PHE A 177 12.38 -32.50 24.93
N PRO A 178 12.41 -33.03 26.18
CA PRO A 178 13.28 -34.14 26.63
C PRO A 178 13.16 -35.51 25.94
N PHE A 179 12.35 -35.61 24.89
CA PHE A 179 12.15 -36.85 24.13
C PHE A 179 12.22 -36.63 22.61
N ASN A 180 12.58 -35.43 22.17
CA ASN A 180 12.68 -35.03 20.78
C ASN A 180 14.10 -34.56 20.46
N PRO A 181 14.97 -35.44 19.94
CA PRO A 181 16.39 -35.14 19.77
C PRO A 181 16.71 -34.12 18.66
N GLU A 182 15.68 -33.49 18.10
CA GLU A 182 15.78 -32.44 17.11
C GLU A 182 15.50 -31.04 17.70
N GLU A 183 15.08 -30.92 18.96
CA GLU A 183 14.64 -29.67 19.60
C GLU A 183 15.08 -29.58 21.05
N CYS A 184 15.58 -28.41 21.47
CA CYS A 184 15.92 -28.15 22.88
C CYS A 184 15.20 -26.95 23.51
N ILE A 185 14.91 -25.94 22.69
CA ILE A 185 14.48 -24.60 23.13
C ILE A 185 13.16 -24.28 22.43
N ASP A 186 12.26 -23.65 23.17
CA ASP A 186 11.02 -23.03 22.67
C ASP A 186 11.02 -21.57 23.12
N THR A 187 11.51 -20.68 22.26
CA THR A 187 11.82 -19.30 22.65
C THR A 187 10.57 -18.48 22.97
N ASP A 188 9.43 -18.78 22.37
CA ASP A 188 8.16 -18.07 22.58
C ASP A 188 7.07 -18.88 23.29
N GLU A 189 7.38 -20.11 23.70
CA GLU A 189 6.57 -21.00 24.54
C GLU A 189 5.26 -21.46 23.87
N ASP A 190 5.24 -21.58 22.54
CA ASP A 190 4.05 -21.96 21.76
C ASP A 190 3.85 -23.49 21.66
N GLY A 191 4.88 -24.26 22.01
CA GLY A 191 4.93 -25.71 22.00
C GLY A 191 5.56 -26.33 20.76
N VAL A 192 6.11 -25.54 19.84
CA VAL A 192 6.92 -25.94 18.70
C VAL A 192 8.36 -25.48 18.94
N GLY A 193 9.32 -26.40 18.87
CA GLY A 193 10.72 -26.05 19.14
C GLY A 193 11.33 -25.15 18.06
N ASP A 194 12.31 -24.35 18.46
CA ASP A 194 12.97 -23.33 17.63
C ASP A 194 13.55 -23.85 16.30
N ASN A 195 13.93 -25.14 16.19
CA ASN A 195 14.47 -25.68 14.94
C ASN A 195 13.36 -26.05 13.94
N GLY A 196 12.17 -26.35 14.43
CA GLY A 196 10.97 -26.73 13.68
C GLY A 196 10.01 -25.57 13.45
N ASP A 197 10.15 -24.50 14.23
CA ASP A 197 9.36 -23.29 14.14
C ASP A 197 9.89 -22.32 13.06
N ALA A 198 9.00 -21.90 12.16
CA ALA A 198 9.31 -20.90 11.13
C ALA A 198 9.43 -19.48 11.71
N PHE A 199 8.78 -19.18 12.83
CA PHE A 199 8.81 -17.91 13.55
C PHE A 199 9.06 -18.09 15.07
N PRO A 200 10.28 -18.49 15.49
CA PRO A 200 10.63 -18.82 16.91
C PRO A 200 10.55 -17.67 17.93
N ALA A 201 9.92 -16.56 17.60
CA ALA A 201 9.76 -15.42 18.50
C ALA A 201 8.33 -14.84 18.47
N ASP A 202 7.41 -15.51 17.78
CA ASP A 202 6.00 -15.15 17.70
C ASP A 202 5.11 -16.35 18.05
N GLU A 203 4.69 -16.43 19.31
CA GLU A 203 3.80 -17.47 19.87
C GLU A 203 2.49 -17.71 19.07
N GLN A 204 2.13 -16.81 18.15
CA GLN A 204 0.94 -16.96 17.33
C GLN A 204 1.20 -17.59 15.95
N GLU A 205 2.45 -17.79 15.53
CA GLU A 205 2.84 -18.24 14.20
C GLU A 205 3.96 -19.28 14.30
N TRP A 206 3.74 -20.51 13.81
CA TRP A 206 4.75 -21.58 13.91
C TRP A 206 5.12 -22.24 12.57
N ALA A 207 4.30 -22.04 11.54
CA ALA A 207 4.45 -22.69 10.25
C ALA A 207 4.35 -21.68 9.10
N ASP A 208 5.11 -21.92 8.05
CA ASP A 208 5.14 -21.15 6.80
C ASP A 208 5.31 -22.13 5.64
N TRP A 209 4.19 -22.66 5.13
CA TRP A 209 4.24 -23.79 4.18
C TRP A 209 4.75 -23.39 2.80
N ASP A 210 4.54 -22.15 2.39
CA ASP A 210 4.94 -21.64 1.06
C ASP A 210 6.13 -20.68 1.09
N SER A 211 6.67 -20.41 2.28
CA SER A 211 7.89 -19.63 2.54
C SER A 211 7.77 -18.16 2.15
N ASP A 212 6.62 -17.56 2.38
CA ASP A 212 6.35 -16.14 2.11
C ASP A 212 6.60 -15.20 3.31
N ASN A 213 6.95 -15.77 4.47
CA ASN A 213 7.15 -15.10 5.76
C ASN A 213 5.88 -14.53 6.38
N VAL A 214 4.71 -14.98 5.95
CA VAL A 214 3.45 -14.87 6.68
C VAL A 214 3.17 -16.23 7.29
N GLY A 215 2.91 -16.28 8.59
CA GLY A 215 2.61 -17.54 9.23
C GLY A 215 1.23 -18.06 8.84
N ASP A 216 1.13 -19.38 8.67
CA ASP A 216 -0.06 -20.09 8.20
C ASP A 216 -1.31 -19.83 9.07
N ASN A 217 -1.12 -19.36 10.30
CA ASN A 217 -2.21 -19.15 11.26
C ASN A 217 -2.91 -17.82 10.99
N SER A 218 -2.19 -16.85 10.41
CA SER A 218 -2.70 -15.56 9.95
C SER A 218 -2.85 -15.47 8.43
N ASP A 219 -2.20 -16.36 7.68
CA ASP A 219 -2.25 -16.37 6.22
C ASP A 219 -3.63 -16.82 5.70
N ASP A 220 -4.23 -15.99 4.83
CA ASP A 220 -5.49 -16.31 4.14
C ASP A 220 -5.27 -17.27 2.94
N CYS A 221 -4.03 -17.43 2.48
CA CYS A 221 -3.57 -18.32 1.42
C CYS A 221 -2.35 -19.23 1.81
N PRO A 222 -2.44 -20.10 2.85
CA PRO A 222 -1.29 -20.83 3.46
C PRO A 222 -0.49 -21.83 2.59
N ASN A 223 -0.78 -21.92 1.30
CA ASN A 223 -0.12 -22.85 0.37
C ASN A 223 0.26 -22.17 -0.95
N GLU A 224 0.06 -20.86 -1.07
CA GLU A 224 0.31 -20.08 -2.27
C GLU A 224 1.06 -18.80 -1.92
N TYR A 225 2.39 -18.84 -2.09
CA TYR A 225 3.29 -17.72 -1.83
C TYR A 225 2.68 -16.37 -2.22
N GLY A 226 2.54 -15.49 -1.24
CA GLY A 226 1.87 -14.22 -1.38
C GLY A 226 2.47 -13.14 -0.48
N LEU A 227 2.18 -11.88 -0.80
CA LEU A 227 2.60 -10.75 0.05
C LEU A 227 1.51 -9.69 0.14
N SER A 228 0.29 -10.01 -0.31
CA SER A 228 -0.85 -9.11 -0.17
C SER A 228 -1.11 -8.81 1.30
N LEU A 229 -1.63 -7.62 1.56
CA LEU A 229 -2.14 -7.22 2.87
C LEU A 229 -3.61 -7.60 3.03
N ILE A 230 -4.36 -7.71 1.92
CA ILE A 230 -5.79 -8.01 1.91
C ILE A 230 -6.18 -8.89 0.70
N PRO A 231 -6.66 -10.12 0.91
CA PRO A 231 -6.46 -10.96 2.09
C PRO A 231 -4.96 -11.12 2.40
N LEU A 232 -4.54 -11.41 3.64
CA LEU A 232 -3.12 -11.45 4.00
C LEU A 232 -2.45 -12.70 3.42
N GLY A 233 -1.20 -12.59 2.92
CA GLY A 233 -0.39 -13.75 2.47
C GLY A 233 -0.85 -14.39 1.15
N CYS A 234 -1.67 -13.70 0.36
CA CYS A 234 -2.10 -14.16 -0.96
C CYS A 234 -1.25 -13.56 -2.10
N PRO A 235 -1.25 -14.17 -3.30
CA PRO A 235 -0.54 -13.63 -4.45
C PRO A 235 -0.99 -12.21 -4.80
N ASP A 236 -0.04 -11.28 -4.87
CA ASP A 236 -0.20 -9.87 -5.26
C ASP A 236 0.86 -9.55 -6.31
N ARG A 237 0.41 -9.42 -7.57
CA ARG A 237 1.31 -9.34 -8.72
C ARG A 237 1.95 -7.98 -8.91
N ASP A 238 1.27 -6.90 -8.55
CA ASP A 238 1.78 -5.54 -8.75
C ASP A 238 2.25 -4.86 -7.46
N GLY A 239 1.94 -5.46 -6.30
CA GLY A 239 2.48 -5.09 -5.01
C GLY A 239 1.76 -3.90 -4.38
N ASP A 240 0.49 -3.66 -4.69
CA ASP A 240 -0.31 -2.60 -4.07
C ASP A 240 -0.89 -2.99 -2.70
N GLY A 241 -0.77 -4.27 -2.34
CA GLY A 241 -1.25 -4.85 -1.09
C GLY A 241 -2.62 -5.53 -1.21
N ILE A 242 -3.24 -5.57 -2.38
CA ILE A 242 -4.51 -6.24 -2.65
C ILE A 242 -4.23 -7.53 -3.44
N ALA A 243 -4.77 -8.65 -3.00
CA ALA A 243 -4.49 -9.92 -3.67
C ALA A 243 -5.12 -10.00 -5.05
N ASP A 244 -4.44 -10.66 -5.99
CA ASP A 244 -4.88 -10.96 -7.38
C ASP A 244 -6.30 -11.54 -7.47
N SER A 245 -6.77 -12.19 -6.41
CA SER A 245 -8.08 -12.85 -6.35
C SER A 245 -9.25 -11.90 -6.09
N VAL A 246 -8.98 -10.73 -5.48
CA VAL A 246 -9.99 -9.71 -5.15
C VAL A 246 -9.72 -8.38 -5.85
N ASP A 247 -8.52 -8.20 -6.39
CA ASP A 247 -8.13 -7.06 -7.20
C ASP A 247 -8.79 -7.11 -8.59
N VAL A 248 -9.48 -6.02 -8.96
CA VAL A 248 -10.09 -5.86 -10.28
C VAL A 248 -9.05 -5.57 -11.37
N PHE A 249 -7.92 -4.96 -11.01
CA PHE A 249 -6.80 -4.67 -11.89
C PHE A 249 -5.45 -5.26 -11.37
N PRO A 250 -5.27 -6.61 -11.35
CA PRO A 250 -4.09 -7.32 -10.79
C PRO A 250 -2.72 -7.09 -11.44
N SER A 251 -2.52 -6.00 -12.14
CA SER A 251 -1.27 -5.66 -12.82
C SER A 251 -1.05 -4.14 -12.87
N ASN A 252 -1.87 -3.38 -12.15
CA ASN A 252 -1.80 -1.94 -12.02
C ASN A 252 -1.78 -1.54 -10.54
N VAL A 253 -0.58 -1.30 -10.02
CA VAL A 253 -0.33 -0.95 -8.61
C VAL A 253 -1.12 0.28 -8.10
N ASP A 254 -1.65 1.10 -8.99
CA ASP A 254 -2.39 2.32 -8.65
C ASP A 254 -3.93 2.09 -8.60
N GLU A 255 -4.45 0.93 -9.01
CA GLU A 255 -5.89 0.65 -9.14
C GLU A 255 -6.25 -0.75 -8.66
N TRP A 256 -7.22 -0.89 -7.75
CA TRP A 256 -7.63 -2.20 -7.22
C TRP A 256 -9.14 -2.48 -7.25
N SER A 257 -9.95 -1.45 -7.54
CA SER A 257 -11.41 -1.49 -7.47
C SER A 257 -12.04 -0.75 -8.64
N ASP A 258 -13.21 -1.21 -9.07
CA ASP A 258 -14.04 -0.62 -10.15
C ASP A 258 -15.49 -0.68 -9.67
N GLY A 259 -15.95 0.41 -9.05
CA GLY A 259 -17.21 0.46 -8.31
C GLY A 259 -18.44 0.37 -9.21
N ASP A 260 -18.36 0.92 -10.42
CA ASP A 260 -19.48 0.99 -11.37
C ASP A 260 -19.33 0.10 -12.61
N GLY A 261 -18.15 -0.48 -12.82
CA GLY A 261 -17.89 -1.49 -13.84
C GLY A 261 -17.62 -0.92 -15.23
N ASP A 262 -17.13 0.31 -15.33
CA ASP A 262 -16.82 0.95 -16.62
C ASP A 262 -15.43 0.60 -17.18
N GLY A 263 -14.58 -0.01 -16.35
CA GLY A 263 -13.24 -0.46 -16.69
C GLY A 263 -12.12 0.55 -16.42
N TYR A 264 -12.42 1.69 -15.82
CA TYR A 264 -11.47 2.58 -15.15
C TYR A 264 -11.47 2.29 -13.65
N GLY A 265 -10.32 2.45 -13.00
CA GLY A 265 -10.20 2.13 -11.58
C GLY A 265 -10.62 3.31 -10.71
N ASP A 266 -11.22 3.01 -9.56
CA ASP A 266 -11.80 3.99 -8.63
C ASP A 266 -10.82 5.07 -8.15
N ASN A 267 -9.50 4.83 -8.18
CA ASN A 267 -8.53 5.81 -7.70
C ASN A 267 -8.18 6.86 -8.76
N GLY A 268 -8.19 6.47 -10.03
CA GLY A 268 -7.94 7.34 -11.18
C GLY A 268 -9.21 7.90 -11.80
N ASP A 269 -10.35 7.28 -11.53
CA ASP A 269 -11.66 7.71 -11.97
C ASP A 269 -12.17 8.90 -11.13
N VAL A 270 -12.50 10.00 -11.82
CA VAL A 270 -13.07 11.21 -11.20
C VAL A 270 -14.54 10.99 -10.78
N PHE A 271 -15.24 10.05 -11.43
CA PHE A 271 -16.64 9.71 -11.23
C PHE A 271 -16.84 8.20 -10.96
N PRO A 272 -16.26 7.63 -9.88
CA PRO A 272 -16.17 6.18 -9.60
C PRO A 272 -17.49 5.47 -9.27
N GLN A 273 -18.64 6.11 -9.54
CA GLN A 273 -19.98 5.60 -9.33
C GLN A 273 -20.90 5.85 -10.55
N ASP A 274 -20.39 6.49 -11.60
CA ASP A 274 -21.10 6.74 -12.84
C ASP A 274 -20.34 6.11 -14.01
N SER A 275 -20.79 4.92 -14.41
CA SER A 275 -20.13 4.12 -15.44
C SER A 275 -20.12 4.74 -16.85
N SER A 276 -20.58 5.98 -16.99
CA SER A 276 -20.58 6.74 -18.25
C SER A 276 -19.55 7.88 -18.27
N GLU A 277 -18.90 8.18 -17.16
CA GLU A 277 -17.90 9.26 -17.04
C GLU A 277 -16.71 8.78 -16.23
N TRP A 278 -15.48 9.12 -16.65
CA TRP A 278 -14.26 8.73 -15.92
C TRP A 278 -13.19 9.82 -15.83
N TYR A 279 -13.35 10.91 -16.58
CA TYR A 279 -12.36 11.99 -16.70
C TYR A 279 -13.06 13.33 -16.78
N ASP A 280 -12.46 14.34 -16.14
CA ASP A 280 -12.90 15.73 -16.16
C ASP A 280 -11.66 16.60 -16.49
N SER A 281 -11.56 16.99 -17.75
CA SER A 281 -10.38 17.65 -18.30
C SER A 281 -10.17 19.07 -17.78
N ASP A 282 -11.23 19.77 -17.34
CA ASP A 282 -11.17 21.17 -16.90
C ASP A 282 -11.65 21.43 -15.46
N ASN A 283 -12.08 20.37 -14.76
CA ASN A 283 -12.52 20.33 -13.37
C ASN A 283 -13.79 21.13 -13.08
N ASP A 284 -14.78 21.07 -13.97
CA ASP A 284 -16.06 21.76 -13.78
C ASP A 284 -17.20 20.87 -13.23
N THR A 285 -16.88 19.61 -12.93
CA THR A 285 -17.78 18.56 -12.40
C THR A 285 -18.66 17.86 -13.43
N PHE A 286 -18.59 18.22 -14.70
CA PHE A 286 -19.17 17.46 -15.80
C PHE A 286 -18.07 16.61 -16.45
N GLY A 287 -18.35 15.33 -16.67
CA GLY A 287 -17.38 14.44 -17.29
C GLY A 287 -17.25 14.71 -18.79
N ASP A 288 -16.07 14.46 -19.33
CA ASP A 288 -15.71 14.73 -20.73
C ASP A 288 -16.67 14.07 -21.75
N ASN A 289 -17.39 12.99 -21.40
CA ASN A 289 -18.26 12.30 -22.36
C ASN A 289 -19.62 12.98 -22.52
N ILE A 290 -20.17 13.58 -21.47
CA ILE A 290 -21.44 14.33 -21.49
C ILE A 290 -21.22 15.82 -21.76
N ASP A 291 -20.06 16.35 -21.41
CA ASP A 291 -19.71 17.75 -21.56
C ASP A 291 -19.56 18.15 -23.05
N ALA A 292 -20.34 19.14 -23.48
CA ALA A 292 -20.25 19.72 -24.83
C ALA A 292 -18.96 20.53 -25.05
N PHE A 293 -18.34 21.05 -23.98
CA PHE A 293 -17.11 21.82 -23.98
C PHE A 293 -16.07 21.32 -22.94
N PRO A 294 -15.49 20.11 -23.11
CA PRO A 294 -14.59 19.46 -22.12
C PRO A 294 -13.30 20.19 -21.73
N LEU A 295 -13.03 21.36 -22.27
CA LEU A 295 -11.82 22.16 -21.98
C LEU A 295 -12.15 23.57 -21.49
N ASN A 296 -13.43 23.88 -21.33
CA ASN A 296 -13.92 25.17 -20.88
C ASN A 296 -14.85 25.02 -19.66
N SER A 297 -14.23 25.05 -18.47
CA SER A 297 -14.91 24.90 -17.17
C SER A 297 -16.04 25.90 -16.82
N SER A 298 -16.39 26.80 -17.74
CA SER A 298 -17.51 27.72 -17.62
C SER A 298 -18.72 27.32 -18.48
N GLU A 299 -18.61 26.31 -19.33
CA GLU A 299 -19.63 25.87 -20.28
C GLU A 299 -19.68 24.34 -20.33
N TRP A 300 -20.86 23.74 -20.24
CA TRP A 300 -21.00 22.27 -20.25
C TRP A 300 -22.17 21.72 -21.09
N TYR A 301 -23.20 22.54 -21.32
CA TYR A 301 -24.33 22.22 -22.19
C TYR A 301 -24.37 23.14 -23.40
N ASP A 302 -24.86 22.62 -24.52
CA ASP A 302 -25.14 23.32 -25.77
C ASP A 302 -26.51 22.84 -26.28
N THR A 303 -27.57 23.47 -25.78
CA THR A 303 -28.95 22.99 -25.94
C THR A 303 -29.43 23.04 -27.39
N ASP A 304 -29.00 24.02 -28.19
CA ASP A 304 -29.41 24.18 -29.58
C ASP A 304 -28.31 23.90 -30.62
N SER A 305 -27.12 23.54 -30.16
CA SER A 305 -25.99 23.07 -30.96
C SER A 305 -25.39 24.14 -31.88
N ASP A 306 -25.34 25.40 -31.42
CA ASP A 306 -24.76 26.52 -32.17
C ASP A 306 -23.26 26.73 -31.90
N GLY A 307 -22.73 26.06 -30.86
CA GLY A 307 -21.32 26.11 -30.46
C GLY A 307 -20.99 27.19 -29.41
N VAL A 308 -21.99 27.87 -28.85
CA VAL A 308 -21.90 28.70 -27.66
C VAL A 308 -22.57 27.93 -26.51
N GLY A 309 -21.91 27.89 -25.36
CA GLY A 309 -22.47 27.14 -24.23
C GLY A 309 -23.62 27.89 -23.55
N ASP A 310 -24.55 27.13 -22.98
CA ASP A 310 -25.78 27.61 -22.35
C ASP A 310 -25.55 28.67 -21.25
N ASN A 311 -24.36 28.75 -20.63
CA ASN A 311 -24.11 29.75 -19.58
C ASN A 311 -23.71 31.12 -20.14
N LEU A 312 -23.08 31.14 -21.33
CA LEU A 312 -22.76 32.36 -22.06
C LEU A 312 -23.88 32.77 -23.01
N ASP A 313 -24.63 31.79 -23.53
CA ASP A 313 -25.68 31.99 -24.52
C ASP A 313 -26.90 32.71 -23.93
N ALA A 314 -27.19 33.91 -24.45
CA ALA A 314 -28.38 34.67 -24.09
C ALA A 314 -29.69 34.03 -24.59
N PHE A 315 -29.61 33.18 -25.62
CA PHE A 315 -30.73 32.56 -26.33
C PHE A 315 -30.57 31.04 -26.51
N VAL A 316 -30.34 30.32 -25.42
CA VAL A 316 -30.18 28.85 -25.25
C VAL A 316 -31.00 27.89 -26.14
N ASN A 317 -32.09 28.33 -26.79
CA ASN A 317 -32.90 27.47 -27.68
C ASN A 317 -32.98 27.96 -29.14
N ASP A 318 -32.28 29.03 -29.49
CA ASP A 318 -32.25 29.60 -30.83
C ASP A 318 -30.82 29.65 -31.37
N SER A 319 -30.43 28.61 -32.10
CA SER A 319 -29.07 28.48 -32.65
C SER A 319 -28.68 29.52 -33.70
N THR A 320 -29.51 30.53 -33.93
CA THR A 320 -29.20 31.68 -34.77
C THR A 320 -28.83 32.93 -33.99
N GLU A 321 -29.01 32.94 -32.66
CA GLU A 321 -28.74 34.05 -31.77
C GLU A 321 -28.01 33.56 -30.51
N TRP A 322 -26.98 34.28 -30.05
CA TRP A 322 -26.24 33.89 -28.84
C TRP A 322 -25.79 35.05 -27.95
N LEU A 323 -25.89 36.29 -28.46
CA LEU A 323 -25.46 37.51 -27.80
C LEU A 323 -26.59 38.53 -27.82
N ASP A 324 -26.81 39.17 -26.67
CA ASP A 324 -27.71 40.31 -26.48
C ASP A 324 -26.88 41.43 -25.86
N SER A 325 -26.35 42.30 -26.70
CA SER A 325 -25.34 43.28 -26.33
C SER A 325 -25.89 44.43 -25.46
N ASP A 326 -27.19 44.70 -25.50
CA ASP A 326 -27.83 45.77 -24.73
C ASP A 326 -28.91 45.31 -23.74
N GLY A 327 -29.30 44.04 -23.79
CA GLY A 327 -30.13 43.37 -22.81
C GLY A 327 -31.64 43.58 -23.01
N ASP A 328 -32.09 43.86 -24.23
CA ASP A 328 -33.50 44.12 -24.54
C ASP A 328 -34.30 42.87 -24.93
N GLY A 329 -33.63 41.72 -25.08
CA GLY A 329 -34.23 40.44 -25.43
C GLY A 329 -34.31 40.16 -26.93
N CYS A 330 -33.68 40.98 -27.77
CA CYS A 330 -33.44 40.72 -29.18
C CYS A 330 -31.98 40.32 -29.39
N GLY A 331 -31.74 39.27 -30.19
CA GLY A 331 -30.38 38.78 -30.43
C GLY A 331 -29.63 39.64 -31.45
N ASP A 332 -28.34 39.87 -31.21
CA ASP A 332 -27.47 40.74 -32.02
C ASP A 332 -27.47 40.39 -33.53
N ASN A 333 -27.74 39.14 -33.94
CA ASN A 333 -27.75 38.79 -35.37
C ASN A 333 -29.07 39.20 -36.06
N ALA A 334 -30.19 39.24 -35.34
CA ALA A 334 -31.49 39.69 -35.81
C ALA A 334 -31.75 41.17 -35.53
N ASP A 335 -31.11 41.73 -34.51
CA ASP A 335 -31.28 43.11 -34.08
C ASP A 335 -30.59 44.08 -35.05
N VAL A 336 -31.38 45.03 -35.57
CA VAL A 336 -30.89 46.10 -36.43
C VAL A 336 -30.07 47.13 -35.65
N TRP A 337 -30.32 47.27 -34.34
CA TRP A 337 -29.61 48.16 -33.41
C TRP A 337 -29.07 47.46 -32.15
N PRO A 338 -28.04 46.57 -32.27
CA PRO A 338 -27.51 45.74 -31.16
C PRO A 338 -26.95 46.46 -29.92
N TYR A 339 -26.98 47.78 -29.87
CA TYR A 339 -26.48 48.57 -28.74
C TYR A 339 -27.49 49.62 -28.25
N ASP A 340 -28.73 49.57 -28.74
CA ASP A 340 -29.83 50.43 -28.35
C ASP A 340 -31.05 49.61 -27.90
N ALA A 341 -31.09 49.32 -26.60
CA ALA A 341 -32.13 48.51 -25.95
C ALA A 341 -33.58 49.05 -26.06
N SER A 342 -33.79 50.13 -26.82
CA SER A 342 -35.10 50.66 -27.13
C SER A 342 -35.62 50.24 -28.51
N GLU A 343 -34.80 49.62 -29.37
CA GLU A 343 -35.17 49.27 -30.74
C GLU A 343 -34.58 47.92 -31.17
N CYS A 344 -35.43 47.00 -31.67
CA CYS A 344 -34.96 45.73 -32.23
C CYS A 344 -35.15 45.61 -33.75
N TYR A 345 -36.23 46.19 -34.26
CA TYR A 345 -36.78 45.87 -35.57
C TYR A 345 -37.04 47.14 -36.38
N ASP A 346 -36.70 47.07 -37.66
CA ASP A 346 -37.04 48.05 -38.69
C ASP A 346 -37.92 47.35 -39.72
N GLN A 347 -39.23 47.44 -39.57
CA GLN A 347 -40.14 46.62 -40.37
C GLN A 347 -40.29 47.11 -41.82
N ASP A 348 -40.15 48.41 -42.06
CA ASP A 348 -40.28 49.00 -43.38
C ASP A 348 -38.94 49.46 -44.01
N PHE A 349 -37.85 49.35 -43.26
CA PHE A 349 -36.47 49.62 -43.66
C PHE A 349 -36.18 51.09 -43.97
N ASP A 350 -36.80 52.01 -43.24
CA ASP A 350 -36.58 53.45 -43.39
C ASP A 350 -35.47 54.03 -42.50
N GLY A 351 -34.97 53.22 -41.56
CA GLY A 351 -33.88 53.56 -40.65
C GLY A 351 -34.33 54.17 -39.32
N VAL A 352 -35.63 54.21 -39.03
CA VAL A 352 -36.19 54.51 -37.71
C VAL A 352 -36.73 53.20 -37.11
N GLY A 353 -36.36 52.90 -35.87
CA GLY A 353 -36.82 51.68 -35.22
C GLY A 353 -38.31 51.73 -34.89
N ASN A 354 -38.97 50.57 -34.93
CA ASN A 354 -40.41 50.43 -34.77
C ASN A 354 -40.99 51.04 -33.48
N ASN A 355 -40.21 51.17 -32.39
CA ASN A 355 -40.72 51.75 -31.14
C ASN A 355 -40.70 53.28 -31.15
N ALA A 356 -39.75 53.89 -31.85
CA ALA A 356 -39.63 55.32 -32.09
C ALA A 356 -40.47 55.78 -33.29
N ASP A 357 -40.75 54.88 -34.22
CA ASP A 357 -41.53 55.13 -35.42
C ASP A 357 -43.03 55.25 -35.11
N ALA A 358 -43.62 56.39 -35.44
CA ALA A 358 -45.06 56.62 -35.33
C ALA A 358 -45.88 55.79 -36.36
N PHE A 359 -45.27 55.38 -37.47
CA PHE A 359 -45.87 54.58 -38.54
C PHE A 359 -44.96 53.42 -39.02
N PRO A 360 -44.73 52.36 -38.20
CA PRO A 360 -43.76 51.26 -38.42
C PRO A 360 -43.93 50.37 -39.67
N GLU A 361 -44.86 50.70 -40.56
CA GLU A 361 -45.20 49.93 -41.77
C GLU A 361 -45.08 50.77 -43.04
N SER A 362 -44.61 52.01 -42.92
CA SER A 362 -44.59 53.02 -43.96
C SER A 362 -43.26 53.76 -43.99
N ALA A 363 -42.36 53.29 -44.84
CA ALA A 363 -41.01 53.86 -45.00
C ALA A 363 -40.95 55.32 -45.55
N LEU A 364 -42.11 55.98 -45.65
CA LEU A 364 -42.26 57.36 -46.06
C LEU A 364 -42.70 58.27 -44.91
N GLU A 365 -43.09 57.74 -43.76
CA GLU A 365 -43.64 58.50 -42.62
C GLU A 365 -43.10 57.89 -41.33
N TRP A 366 -42.37 58.66 -40.51
CA TRP A 366 -41.77 58.13 -39.27
C TRP A 366 -42.05 58.97 -38.01
N LEU A 367 -42.51 60.22 -38.19
CA LEU A 367 -42.75 61.17 -37.11
C LEU A 367 -44.19 61.69 -37.19
N ASP A 368 -44.84 61.84 -36.03
CA ASP A 368 -46.14 62.50 -35.84
C ASP A 368 -45.97 63.54 -34.73
N SER A 369 -45.56 64.75 -35.12
CA SER A 369 -45.12 65.77 -34.18
C SER A 369 -46.26 66.37 -33.33
N ASP A 370 -47.51 66.28 -33.78
CA ASP A 370 -48.68 66.77 -33.05
C ASP A 370 -49.67 65.68 -32.57
N GLY A 371 -49.43 64.42 -32.95
CA GLY A 371 -50.12 63.24 -32.45
C GLY A 371 -51.52 63.07 -33.05
N ASP A 372 -51.72 63.54 -34.28
CA ASP A 372 -53.03 63.54 -34.93
C ASP A 372 -53.28 62.31 -35.83
N GLY A 373 -52.26 61.48 -36.02
CA GLY A 373 -52.29 60.24 -36.80
C GLY A 373 -52.07 60.41 -38.31
N LEU A 374 -51.58 61.57 -38.78
CA LEU A 374 -50.99 61.73 -40.10
C LEU A 374 -49.50 62.06 -39.94
N GLY A 375 -48.62 61.38 -40.68
CA GLY A 375 -47.19 61.60 -40.54
C GLY A 375 -46.74 62.96 -41.07
N ASP A 376 -45.69 63.50 -40.48
CA ASP A 376 -45.15 64.85 -40.76
C ASP A 376 -44.76 65.05 -42.24
N ASN A 377 -44.46 63.99 -43.01
CA ASN A 377 -44.13 64.14 -44.43
C ASN A 377 -45.40 64.27 -45.31
N ALA A 378 -46.52 63.71 -44.87
CA ALA A 378 -47.83 63.85 -45.49
C ALA A 378 -48.64 65.05 -44.95
N ASP A 379 -48.37 65.49 -43.72
CA ASP A 379 -49.07 66.59 -43.08
C ASP A 379 -48.57 67.96 -43.59
N VAL A 380 -49.50 68.80 -44.04
CA VAL A 380 -49.17 70.17 -44.48
C VAL A 380 -48.90 71.09 -43.28
N PHE A 381 -49.46 70.77 -42.10
CA PHE A 381 -49.26 71.51 -40.84
C PHE A 381 -48.79 70.58 -39.70
N PRO A 382 -47.54 70.07 -39.72
CA PRO A 382 -47.04 69.02 -38.81
C PRO A 382 -47.02 69.32 -37.30
N PHE A 383 -47.46 70.50 -36.85
CA PHE A 383 -47.41 70.91 -35.45
C PHE A 383 -48.78 71.39 -34.93
N ASP A 384 -49.85 71.19 -35.69
CA ASP A 384 -51.22 71.58 -35.36
C ASP A 384 -52.19 70.41 -35.55
N LYS A 385 -52.44 69.69 -34.45
CA LYS A 385 -53.26 68.47 -34.41
C LYS A 385 -54.67 68.57 -35.00
N ASP A 386 -55.16 69.79 -35.21
CA ASP A 386 -56.50 70.06 -35.73
C ASP A 386 -56.47 70.39 -37.24
N ALA A 387 -55.31 70.36 -37.90
CA ALA A 387 -55.05 70.83 -39.25
C ALA A 387 -54.13 69.87 -40.02
N LYS A 388 -54.69 69.04 -40.92
CA LYS A 388 -53.94 68.02 -41.68
C LYS A 388 -53.67 68.35 -43.14
N TYR A 389 -54.69 68.91 -43.78
CA TYR A 389 -54.77 69.07 -45.22
C TYR A 389 -54.98 70.54 -45.58
N ASP A 390 -54.38 70.93 -46.69
CA ASP A 390 -54.59 72.21 -47.38
C ASP A 390 -54.89 71.87 -48.84
N SER A 391 -56.17 71.67 -49.14
CA SER A 391 -56.63 71.12 -50.41
C SER A 391 -56.46 72.08 -51.59
N ASP A 392 -56.30 73.38 -51.33
CA ASP A 392 -56.09 74.40 -52.38
C ASP A 392 -54.75 75.13 -52.31
N GLY A 393 -53.95 74.87 -51.28
CA GLY A 393 -52.57 75.31 -51.13
C GLY A 393 -52.43 76.78 -50.74
N ASP A 394 -53.44 77.38 -50.11
CA ASP A 394 -53.43 78.79 -49.72
C ASP A 394 -52.82 79.07 -48.33
N GLY A 395 -52.47 78.00 -47.61
CA GLY A 395 -51.87 78.06 -46.28
C GLY A 395 -52.88 78.12 -45.13
N VAL A 396 -54.18 77.97 -45.41
CA VAL A 396 -55.23 77.81 -44.39
C VAL A 396 -55.69 76.35 -44.39
N ALA A 397 -55.65 75.72 -43.22
CA ALA A 397 -56.06 74.33 -43.10
C ALA A 397 -57.53 74.12 -43.45
N ASP A 398 -57.84 73.01 -44.13
CA ASP A 398 -59.20 72.61 -44.54
C ASP A 398 -60.21 72.60 -43.38
N SER A 399 -59.75 72.33 -42.15
CA SER A 399 -60.59 72.32 -40.94
C SER A 399 -61.03 73.73 -40.51
N ASN A 400 -60.23 74.74 -40.82
CA ASN A 400 -60.46 76.14 -40.50
C ASN A 400 -60.93 76.96 -41.72
N ASP A 401 -60.78 76.42 -42.93
CA ASP A 401 -61.28 77.02 -44.16
C ASP A 401 -62.75 76.67 -44.43
N TRP A 402 -63.55 77.69 -44.71
CA TRP A 402 -64.95 77.51 -45.10
C TRP A 402 -65.12 77.16 -46.58
N PHE A 403 -64.09 77.35 -47.40
CA PHE A 403 -64.07 76.99 -48.81
C PHE A 403 -62.78 76.22 -49.21
N PRO A 404 -62.54 75.00 -48.69
CA PRO A 404 -61.28 74.21 -48.82
C PRO A 404 -60.84 73.81 -50.24
N GLN A 405 -61.40 74.38 -51.30
CA GLN A 405 -61.03 74.08 -52.69
C GLN A 405 -60.88 75.37 -53.50
N GLN A 406 -60.80 76.53 -52.84
CA GLN A 406 -60.76 77.85 -53.44
C GLN A 406 -59.80 78.77 -52.68
N ALA A 407 -58.52 78.74 -53.11
CA ALA A 407 -57.36 79.45 -52.56
C ALA A 407 -57.42 81.00 -52.47
N GLY A 408 -58.59 81.61 -52.64
CA GLY A 408 -58.77 83.05 -52.48
C GLY A 408 -60.00 83.41 -51.67
N MET A 409 -60.57 82.46 -50.92
CA MET A 409 -61.74 82.66 -50.09
C MET A 409 -61.67 81.80 -48.83
N ASP A 410 -61.06 82.33 -47.77
CA ASP A 410 -60.76 81.50 -46.60
C ASP A 410 -61.89 81.61 -45.55
N SER A 411 -62.76 82.63 -45.69
CA SER A 411 -63.80 82.94 -44.70
C SER A 411 -65.10 83.48 -45.29
N LEU A 412 -66.18 83.41 -44.50
CA LEU A 412 -67.42 84.11 -44.83
C LEU A 412 -67.25 85.63 -44.94
N PHE A 413 -66.22 86.20 -44.33
CA PHE A 413 -65.91 87.61 -44.50
C PHE A 413 -65.45 87.87 -45.93
N ASP A 414 -64.64 87.00 -46.53
CA ASP A 414 -64.23 87.10 -47.93
C ASP A 414 -65.39 86.90 -48.89
N LEU A 415 -66.25 85.92 -48.63
CA LEU A 415 -67.50 85.78 -49.39
C LEU A 415 -68.37 87.04 -49.23
N GLY A 416 -68.53 87.53 -48.00
CA GLY A 416 -69.32 88.70 -47.67
C GLY A 416 -68.79 89.97 -48.34
N TRP A 417 -67.47 90.15 -48.35
CA TRP A 417 -66.80 91.25 -49.02
C TRP A 417 -66.95 91.17 -50.54
N ARG A 418 -66.81 89.98 -51.14
CA ARG A 418 -67.07 89.75 -52.57
C ARG A 418 -68.53 90.02 -52.94
N ILE A 419 -69.49 89.60 -52.11
CA ILE A 419 -70.91 89.93 -52.27
C ILE A 419 -71.14 91.44 -52.12
N ALA A 420 -70.51 92.10 -51.15
CA ALA A 420 -70.61 93.55 -50.96
C ALA A 420 -70.03 94.32 -52.15
N LEU A 421 -68.88 93.90 -52.69
CA LEU A 421 -68.30 94.41 -53.92
C LEU A 421 -69.24 94.18 -55.11
N GLY A 422 -69.86 93.00 -55.21
CA GLY A 422 -70.85 92.70 -56.24
C GLY A 422 -72.11 93.56 -56.15
N LEU A 423 -72.65 93.75 -54.94
CA LEU A 423 -73.83 94.58 -54.67
C LEU A 423 -73.55 96.07 -54.88
N THR A 424 -72.37 96.55 -54.49
CA THR A 424 -71.95 97.94 -54.76
C THR A 424 -71.76 98.17 -56.25
N ALA A 425 -71.17 97.22 -56.99
CA ALA A 425 -71.10 97.27 -58.45
C ALA A 425 -72.49 97.30 -59.10
N LEU A 426 -73.42 96.44 -58.65
CA LEU A 426 -74.82 96.48 -59.11
C LEU A 426 -75.51 97.81 -58.78
N GLY A 427 -75.28 98.35 -57.60
CA GLY A 427 -75.78 99.67 -57.19
C GLY A 427 -75.27 100.80 -58.09
N LEU A 428 -73.98 100.78 -58.44
CA LEU A 428 -73.37 101.72 -59.39
C LEU A 428 -73.96 101.57 -60.80
N ILE A 429 -74.25 100.35 -61.25
CA ILE A 429 -74.92 100.09 -62.55
C ILE A 429 -76.34 100.67 -62.57
N VAL A 430 -77.11 100.52 -61.49
CA VAL A 430 -78.47 101.10 -61.39
C VAL A 430 -78.43 102.64 -61.41
N LEU A 431 -77.46 103.25 -60.72
CA LEU A 431 -77.24 104.70 -60.77
C LEU A 431 -76.85 105.19 -62.17
N PHE A 432 -76.08 104.40 -62.92
CA PHE A 432 -75.71 104.70 -64.30
C PHE A 432 -76.90 104.66 -65.27
N ILE A 433 -77.89 103.79 -65.03
CA ILE A 433 -79.10 103.67 -65.87
C ILE A 433 -80.07 104.85 -65.64
N GLN A 434 -80.13 105.44 -64.44
CA GLN A 434 -81.04 106.55 -64.14
C GLN A 434 -80.65 107.89 -64.78
N ASN A 435 -79.39 108.04 -65.24
CA ASN A 435 -78.85 109.34 -65.65
C ASN A 435 -78.91 109.64 -67.16
N ARG A 436 -79.74 108.93 -67.95
CA ARG A 436 -79.86 109.16 -69.41
C ARG A 436 -81.23 109.74 -69.81
N SER A 437 -81.34 111.06 -69.86
CA SER A 437 -82.39 111.81 -70.60
C SER A 437 -81.90 113.20 -71.02
N LYS A 438 -81.12 113.28 -72.10
CA LYS A 438 -80.97 114.40 -73.07
C LYS A 438 -79.97 113.99 -74.18
N PRO A 439 -80.18 114.33 -75.49
CA PRO A 439 -79.49 113.66 -76.60
C PRO A 439 -78.46 114.53 -77.37
N GLY A 440 -77.35 113.88 -77.78
CA GLY A 440 -76.62 113.99 -79.07
C GLY A 440 -75.59 115.14 -79.28
N PRO A 441 -74.67 115.05 -80.28
CA PRO A 441 -74.33 113.87 -81.12
C PRO A 441 -72.82 113.75 -81.56
N ASP A 442 -72.49 112.60 -82.20
CA ASP A 442 -71.51 112.31 -83.28
C ASP A 442 -69.98 112.51 -83.09
N ASP A 443 -69.05 111.73 -83.66
CA ASP A 443 -68.97 110.33 -84.16
C ASP A 443 -67.45 110.09 -84.49
N LEU A 444 -66.92 108.94 -84.05
CA LEU A 444 -66.04 107.91 -84.70
C LEU A 444 -64.84 108.30 -85.62
N ASP A 445 -63.68 107.62 -85.67
CA ASP A 445 -63.26 106.20 -85.53
C ASP A 445 -61.85 106.11 -84.90
N LYS A 446 -61.44 105.18 -84.00
CA LYS A 446 -61.30 103.70 -84.00
C LYS A 446 -60.20 103.11 -84.92
N GLU A 447 -59.19 102.48 -84.31
CA GLU A 447 -58.90 101.04 -84.48
C GLU A 447 -57.95 100.48 -83.40
N TRP A 448 -57.98 99.15 -83.24
CA TRP A 448 -57.69 98.36 -82.04
C TRP A 448 -56.49 97.39 -82.20
N MET A 449 -56.15 96.74 -81.07
CA MET A 449 -55.44 95.45 -80.90
C MET A 449 -53.90 95.54 -80.88
N GLN A 450 -53.14 94.82 -80.04
CA GLN A 450 -53.40 93.66 -79.17
C GLN A 450 -52.22 93.57 -78.16
N HIS A 451 -52.47 93.10 -76.94
CA HIS A 451 -51.43 92.67 -76.00
C HIS A 451 -50.88 91.29 -76.40
N GLN A 452 -49.58 91.09 -76.16
CA GLN A 452 -49.08 89.82 -75.65
C GLN A 452 -47.86 90.11 -74.75
N GLU A 453 -48.01 89.74 -73.49
CA GLU A 453 -46.96 89.74 -72.45
C GLU A 453 -46.05 88.51 -72.63
N GLU A 454 -44.80 88.64 -72.21
CA GLU A 454 -44.15 87.71 -71.28
C GLU A 454 -42.86 88.36 -70.76
N TYR A 455 -42.78 88.56 -69.44
CA TYR A 455 -41.56 88.92 -68.71
C TYR A 455 -41.36 87.96 -67.54
N GLU A 456 -40.09 87.64 -67.34
CA GLU A 456 -39.47 86.70 -66.42
C GLU A 456 -39.78 86.93 -64.93
N SER A 457 -39.62 85.89 -64.10
CA SER A 457 -38.64 85.80 -62.98
C SER A 457 -39.03 84.66 -62.02
N ASN A 458 -38.18 83.64 -61.87
CA ASN A 458 -37.17 83.46 -60.81
C ASN A 458 -37.72 83.54 -59.38
N VAL A 459 -37.84 82.39 -58.70
CA VAL A 459 -37.54 82.25 -57.27
C VAL A 459 -36.85 80.91 -57.03
N VAL A 460 -35.80 80.98 -56.21
CA VAL A 460 -34.87 79.95 -55.78
C VAL A 460 -35.52 79.10 -54.70
N ASP A 461 -35.45 77.77 -54.84
CA ASP A 461 -35.89 76.82 -53.83
C ASP A 461 -34.65 76.17 -53.19
N ASN A 462 -34.46 76.40 -51.90
CA ASN A 462 -33.44 75.78 -51.07
C ASN A 462 -34.14 74.70 -50.22
N ARG A 463 -34.07 73.43 -50.66
CA ARG A 463 -34.28 72.27 -49.79
C ARG A 463 -33.07 71.34 -49.86
N PRO A 464 -32.52 70.85 -48.74
CA PRO A 464 -31.53 69.79 -48.75
C PRO A 464 -32.20 68.45 -49.11
N VAL A 465 -31.49 67.61 -49.86
CA VAL A 465 -32.03 66.38 -50.49
C VAL A 465 -31.33 65.11 -49.99
N ALA A 466 -30.64 65.15 -48.84
CA ALA A 466 -30.02 63.96 -48.23
C ALA A 466 -29.62 64.20 -46.76
N ALA A 467 -29.64 63.12 -45.97
CA ALA A 467 -29.11 63.05 -44.61
C ALA A 467 -27.57 63.19 -44.58
N PRO A 468 -26.97 63.70 -43.47
CA PRO A 468 -25.52 63.90 -43.35
C PRO A 468 -24.75 62.57 -43.26
N SER A 469 -23.54 62.53 -43.82
CA SER A 469 -22.64 61.38 -43.69
C SER A 469 -21.89 61.39 -42.34
N PHE A 470 -21.57 60.19 -41.86
CA PHE A 470 -20.99 59.81 -40.56
C PHE A 470 -19.66 60.47 -40.13
N ASP A 471 -19.11 61.45 -40.87
CA ASP A 471 -17.77 62.02 -40.60
C ASP A 471 -17.75 63.27 -39.68
N ASP A 472 -18.89 63.75 -39.18
CA ASP A 472 -18.97 65.03 -38.44
C ASP A 472 -19.31 64.95 -36.94
N PHE A 473 -19.21 63.78 -36.28
CA PHE A 473 -19.30 63.70 -34.82
C PHE A 473 -17.93 63.50 -34.17
N LYS A 474 -17.40 64.58 -33.60
CA LYS A 474 -16.31 64.60 -32.61
C LYS A 474 -16.75 65.32 -31.35
#